data_AF-A0A5E4GME3-F1
#
_entry.id   AF-A0A5E4GME3-F1
#
_cell.length_a   1.000
_cell.length_b   1.000
_cell.length_c   1.000
_cell.angle_alpha   90.00
_cell.angle_beta   90.00
_cell.angle_gamma   90.00
#
_symmetry.space_group_name_H-M   'P 1'
#
loop_
_entity.id
_entity.type
_entity.pdbx_description
1 polymer ?
#
loop_
_entity_poly.entity_id
_entity_poly.type
_entity_poly.pdbx_seq_one_letter_code
_entity_poly.pdbx_strand_id
1 'polypeptide(L)'
;LLGELKKSVRNRAKPEGSIIEAWVQYESLTFCGMYLKDVETVFNRPQRNNDGGMRNEKLSVFAQSARPFGDPGRGESFSRNDMEVAHWFVLNNCDEIMAYLDEHEKMMKREHPSHLVARKHRDLFPQWFLDS
;
A
#
# COMPACT_ATOMS: atom_id res chain seq x y z
N LEU A 1 -0.52 7.40 -30.52
CA LEU A 1 -1.40 8.00 -31.56
C LEU A 1 -2.10 6.97 -32.45
N LEU A 2 -1.44 6.32 -33.42
CA LEU A 2 -2.14 5.45 -34.40
C LEU A 2 -2.90 4.27 -33.76
N GLY A 3 -2.35 3.66 -32.71
CA GLY A 3 -2.99 2.56 -31.99
C GLY A 3 -4.27 2.97 -31.23
N GLU A 4 -4.38 4.23 -30.81
CA GLU A 4 -5.56 4.76 -30.10
C GLU A 4 -6.66 5.15 -31.09
N LEU A 5 -6.28 5.81 -32.19
CA LEU A 5 -7.20 6.16 -33.28
C LEU A 5 -7.84 4.91 -33.93
N LYS A 6 -7.12 3.79 -33.97
CA LYS A 6 -7.72 2.52 -34.42
C LYS A 6 -8.82 2.01 -33.49
N LYS A 7 -8.72 2.26 -32.19
CA LYS A 7 -9.75 1.84 -31.20
C LYS A 7 -11.04 2.66 -31.31
N SER A 8 -10.99 3.85 -31.90
CA SER A 8 -12.17 4.70 -32.07
C SER A 8 -12.98 4.38 -33.33
N VAL A 9 -12.50 3.51 -34.22
CA VAL A 9 -13.22 3.10 -35.44
C VAL A 9 -14.35 2.12 -35.08
N ARG A 10 -15.57 2.64 -34.99
CA ARG A 10 -16.81 1.86 -34.81
C ARG A 10 -17.43 1.46 -36.15
N ASN A 11 -17.22 2.26 -37.20
CA ASN A 11 -17.64 1.94 -38.57
C ASN A 11 -16.42 1.70 -39.48
N ARG A 12 -16.14 0.44 -39.79
CA ARG A 12 -15.01 0.06 -40.65
C ARG A 12 -15.19 0.42 -42.13
N ALA A 13 -16.43 0.64 -42.59
CA ALA A 13 -16.69 1.07 -43.97
C ALA A 13 -16.38 2.56 -44.18
N LYS A 14 -16.32 3.34 -43.09
CA LYS A 14 -15.97 4.78 -43.10
C LYS A 14 -15.02 5.11 -41.94
N PRO A 15 -13.76 4.63 -42.00
CA PRO A 15 -12.85 4.68 -40.86
C PRO A 15 -12.50 6.12 -40.46
N GLU A 16 -12.25 7.00 -41.43
CA GLU A 16 -11.94 8.42 -41.18
C GLU A 16 -13.11 9.15 -40.51
N GLY A 17 -14.33 8.98 -41.05
CA GLY A 17 -15.54 9.56 -40.46
C GLY A 17 -15.78 9.07 -39.03
N SER A 18 -15.54 7.79 -38.77
CA SER A 18 -15.66 7.22 -37.43
C SER A 18 -14.62 7.77 -36.44
N ILE A 19 -13.41 8.11 -36.93
CA ILE A 19 -12.37 8.75 -36.10
C ILE A 19 -12.76 10.19 -35.79
N ILE A 20 -13.21 10.95 -36.79
CA ILE A 20 -13.66 12.34 -36.62
C ILE A 20 -14.81 12.43 -35.61
N GLU A 21 -15.81 11.56 -35.75
CA GLU A 21 -16.95 11.51 -34.82
C GLU A 21 -16.50 11.27 -33.37
N ALA A 22 -15.60 10.30 -33.16
CA ALA A 22 -15.07 10.01 -31.84
C ALA A 22 -14.27 11.20 -31.25
N TRP A 23 -13.54 11.94 -32.09
CA TRP A 23 -12.84 13.15 -31.67
C TRP A 23 -13.80 14.26 -31.24
N VAL A 24 -14.85 14.53 -32.03
CA VAL A 24 -15.88 15.52 -31.69
C VAL A 24 -16.55 15.17 -30.36
N GLN A 25 -16.87 13.89 -30.15
CA GLN A 25 -17.41 13.41 -28.87
C GLN A 25 -16.43 13.61 -27.72
N TYR A 26 -15.15 13.27 -27.91
CA TYR A 26 -14.10 13.45 -26.91
C TYR A 26 -13.92 14.91 -26.50
N GLU A 27 -13.82 15.83 -27.45
CA GLU A 27 -13.70 17.27 -27.18
C GLU A 27 -14.93 17.82 -26.46
N SER A 28 -16.13 17.43 -26.92
CA SER A 28 -17.39 17.86 -26.31
C SER A 28 -17.49 17.39 -24.84
N LEU A 29 -17.15 16.14 -24.57
CA LEU A 29 -17.16 15.58 -23.20
C LEU A 29 -16.07 16.20 -22.33
N THR A 30 -14.89 16.49 -22.91
CA THR A 30 -13.80 17.18 -22.19
C THR A 30 -14.22 18.59 -21.80
N PHE A 31 -14.81 19.33 -22.74
CA PHE A 31 -15.34 20.68 -22.49
C PHE A 31 -16.44 20.66 -21.42
N CYS A 32 -17.45 19.80 -21.55
CA CYS A 32 -18.50 19.66 -20.54
C CYS A 32 -17.93 19.28 -19.17
N GLY A 33 -16.93 18.39 -19.14
CA GLY A 33 -16.25 17.95 -17.93
C GLY A 33 -15.56 19.08 -17.14
N MET A 34 -15.16 20.16 -17.81
CA MET A 34 -14.60 21.35 -17.13
C MET A 34 -15.62 22.08 -16.25
N TYR A 35 -16.92 21.92 -16.53
CA TYR A 35 -18.00 22.61 -15.83
C TYR A 35 -18.84 21.69 -14.93
N LEU A 36 -18.74 20.37 -15.09
CA LEU A 36 -19.43 19.38 -14.28
C LEU A 36 -18.56 18.93 -13.10
N LYS A 37 -18.67 19.63 -11.96
CA LYS A 37 -17.82 19.40 -10.78
C LYS A 37 -18.08 18.08 -10.05
N ASP A 38 -19.29 17.54 -10.16
CA ASP A 38 -19.74 16.35 -9.40
C ASP A 38 -19.92 15.11 -10.28
N VAL A 39 -19.33 15.08 -11.47
CA VAL A 39 -19.42 13.94 -12.40
C VAL A 39 -18.05 13.29 -12.56
N GLU A 40 -18.02 11.96 -12.46
CA GLU A 40 -16.83 11.18 -12.77
C GLU A 40 -16.51 11.28 -14.28
N THR A 41 -15.32 11.73 -14.61
CA THR A 41 -14.77 11.87 -15.96
C THR A 41 -13.52 11.01 -16.09
N VAL A 42 -13.04 10.82 -17.33
CA VAL A 42 -11.78 10.11 -17.58
C VAL A 42 -10.59 10.76 -16.86
N PHE A 43 -10.67 12.06 -16.55
CA PHE A 43 -9.59 12.82 -15.93
C PHE A 43 -9.57 12.78 -14.40
N ASN A 44 -10.75 12.67 -13.76
CA ASN A 44 -10.86 12.66 -12.29
C ASN A 44 -11.09 11.25 -11.71
N ARG A 45 -11.40 10.27 -12.56
CA ARG A 45 -11.58 8.87 -12.16
C ARG A 45 -10.31 8.33 -11.50
N PRO A 46 -10.40 7.80 -10.27
CA PRO A 46 -9.27 7.16 -9.62
C PRO A 46 -8.73 6.00 -10.46
N GLN A 47 -7.42 5.73 -10.36
CA GLN A 47 -6.84 4.56 -11.00
C GLN A 47 -7.55 3.27 -10.54
N ARG A 48 -7.61 2.27 -11.43
CA ARG A 48 -8.26 0.97 -11.14
C ARG A 48 -7.72 0.30 -9.87
N ASN A 49 -6.45 0.54 -9.55
CA ASN A 49 -5.78 0.03 -8.35
C ASN A 49 -5.49 1.17 -7.36
N ASN A 50 -6.48 2.05 -7.12
CA ASN A 50 -6.36 3.04 -6.07
C ASN A 50 -6.66 2.40 -4.72
N ASP A 51 -5.65 2.33 -3.85
CA ASP A 51 -5.79 1.77 -2.51
C ASP A 51 -6.31 2.75 -1.46
N GLY A 52 -6.68 3.97 -1.88
CA GLY A 52 -7.34 4.95 -1.01
C GLY A 52 -6.38 5.71 -0.09
N GLY A 53 -5.07 5.58 -0.30
CA GLY A 53 -4.03 6.24 0.49
C GLY A 53 -3.79 5.58 1.85
N MET A 54 -2.93 6.22 2.64
CA MET A 54 -2.52 5.73 3.96
C MET A 54 -3.72 5.75 4.91
N ARG A 55 -3.95 4.64 5.62
CA ARG A 55 -5.06 4.54 6.58
C ARG A 55 -4.69 5.26 7.88
N ASN A 56 -5.68 5.93 8.48
CA ASN A 56 -5.56 6.50 9.82
C ASN A 56 -5.73 5.39 10.86
N GLU A 57 -4.67 4.63 11.10
CA GLU A 57 -4.63 3.60 12.14
C GLU A 57 -4.03 4.14 13.43
N LYS A 58 -4.32 3.47 14.55
CA LYS A 58 -3.81 3.87 15.87
C LYS A 58 -2.30 3.63 16.03
N LEU A 59 -1.77 2.63 15.33
CA LEU A 59 -0.35 2.25 15.38
C LEU A 59 0.26 2.41 13.99
N SER A 60 1.45 3.00 13.91
CA SER A 60 2.08 3.35 12.63
C SER A 60 2.35 2.13 11.74
N VAL A 61 2.69 0.99 12.34
CA VAL A 61 2.90 -0.28 11.63
C VAL A 61 1.69 -0.79 10.85
N PHE A 62 0.48 -0.37 11.24
CA PHE A 62 -0.76 -0.72 10.54
C PHE A 62 -1.24 0.37 9.58
N ALA A 63 -0.65 1.57 9.61
CA ALA A 63 -0.99 2.69 8.73
C ALA A 63 -0.46 2.46 7.30
N GLN A 64 -0.83 1.35 6.66
CA GLN A 64 -0.47 1.00 5.29
C GLN A 64 -1.69 0.99 4.37
N SER A 65 -1.48 1.37 3.11
CA SER A 65 -2.50 1.29 2.07
C SER A 65 -2.52 -0.08 1.38
N ALA A 66 -1.81 -1.09 1.90
CA ALA A 66 -1.73 -2.38 1.22
C ALA A 66 -3.11 -3.05 1.13
N ARG A 67 -3.43 -3.59 -0.05
CA ARG A 67 -4.64 -4.37 -0.28
C ARG A 67 -4.30 -5.86 -0.23
N PRO A 68 -4.61 -6.58 0.86
CA PRO A 68 -4.36 -8.02 0.90
C PRO A 68 -5.15 -8.70 -0.22
N PHE A 69 -4.46 -9.59 -0.96
CA PHE A 69 -5.00 -10.37 -2.05
C PHE A 69 -4.97 -11.85 -1.67
N GLY A 70 -6.01 -12.60 -2.06
CA GLY A 70 -6.14 -14.03 -1.76
C GLY A 70 -7.45 -14.36 -1.03
N ASP A 71 -7.73 -15.65 -0.88
CA ASP A 71 -8.87 -16.16 -0.13
C ASP A 71 -8.55 -16.17 1.37
N PRO A 72 -9.24 -15.37 2.21
CA PRO A 72 -9.01 -15.36 3.66
C PRO A 72 -9.26 -16.71 4.32
N GLY A 73 -10.11 -17.56 3.72
CA GLY A 73 -10.49 -18.86 4.27
C GLY A 73 -9.51 -20.01 4.00
N ARG A 74 -8.51 -19.79 3.12
CA ARG A 74 -7.48 -20.78 2.73
C ARG A 74 -6.08 -20.42 3.20
N GLY A 75 -5.97 -19.58 4.25
CA GLY A 75 -4.66 -19.25 4.83
C GLY A 75 -3.97 -20.49 5.41
N GLU A 76 -2.70 -20.68 5.08
CA GLU A 76 -1.84 -21.56 5.86
C GLU A 76 -1.76 -21.02 7.29
N SER A 77 -1.88 -21.90 8.28
CA SER A 77 -1.64 -21.52 9.67
C SER A 77 -0.17 -21.20 9.86
N PHE A 78 0.14 -20.03 10.42
CA PHE A 78 1.50 -19.69 10.81
C PHE A 78 2.02 -20.70 11.84
N SER A 79 3.25 -21.18 11.62
CA SER A 79 3.94 -21.94 12.66
C SER A 79 4.29 -21.01 13.83
N ARG A 80 4.68 -21.58 14.97
CA ARG A 80 5.14 -20.80 16.12
C ARG A 80 6.32 -19.88 15.74
N ASN A 81 7.27 -20.38 14.95
CA ASN A 81 8.42 -19.61 14.52
C ASN A 81 8.00 -18.44 13.60
N ASP A 82 7.03 -18.66 12.71
CA ASP A 82 6.53 -17.58 11.87
C ASP A 82 5.81 -16.50 12.67
N MET A 83 5.05 -16.91 13.70
CA MET A 83 4.44 -15.97 14.65
C MET A 83 5.52 -15.17 15.39
N GLU A 84 6.58 -15.81 15.89
CA GLU A 84 7.69 -15.12 16.57
C GLU A 84 8.37 -14.07 15.65
N VAL A 85 8.56 -14.42 14.37
CA VAL A 85 9.07 -13.47 13.37
C VAL A 85 8.09 -12.32 13.11
N ALA A 86 6.80 -12.61 12.97
CA ALA A 86 5.77 -11.59 12.74
C ALA A 86 5.63 -10.65 13.94
N HIS A 87 5.66 -11.18 15.17
CA HIS A 87 5.64 -10.38 16.40
C HIS A 87 6.84 -9.44 16.47
N TRP A 88 8.05 -9.94 16.22
CA TRP A 88 9.24 -9.09 16.17
C TRP A 88 9.13 -8.01 15.09
N PHE A 89 8.63 -8.36 13.91
CA PHE A 89 8.43 -7.41 12.82
C PHE A 89 7.51 -6.26 13.25
N VAL A 90 6.39 -6.57 13.91
CA VAL A 90 5.46 -5.55 14.41
C VAL A 90 6.16 -4.63 15.41
N LEU A 91 6.84 -5.19 16.40
CA LEU A 91 7.52 -4.40 17.44
C LEU A 91 8.63 -3.51 16.88
N ASN A 92 9.44 -4.04 15.96
CA ASN A 92 10.62 -3.36 15.41
C ASN A 92 10.27 -2.28 14.36
N ASN A 93 9.04 -2.24 13.85
CA ASN A 93 8.61 -1.28 12.83
C ASN A 93 7.45 -0.38 13.31
N CYS A 94 7.24 -0.33 14.62
CA CYS A 94 6.20 0.49 15.25
C CYS A 94 6.87 1.74 15.85
N ASP A 95 6.53 2.92 15.33
CA ASP A 95 7.18 4.17 15.72
C ASP A 95 6.97 4.47 17.21
N GLU A 96 5.79 4.13 17.71
CA GLU A 96 5.39 4.28 19.10
C GLU A 96 6.27 3.47 20.07
N ILE A 97 6.97 2.43 19.56
CA ILE A 97 7.79 1.52 20.35
C ILE A 97 9.29 1.89 20.26
N MET A 98 9.71 2.78 19.35
CA MET A 98 11.12 3.11 19.13
C MET A 98 11.87 3.51 20.40
N ALA A 99 11.25 4.28 21.30
CA ALA A 99 11.90 4.69 22.55
C ALA A 99 12.30 3.49 23.43
N TYR A 100 11.46 2.45 23.47
CA TYR A 100 11.71 1.23 24.22
C TYR A 100 12.78 0.36 23.56
N LEU A 101 12.79 0.29 22.21
CA LEU A 101 13.85 -0.41 21.48
C LEU A 101 15.22 0.21 21.79
N ASP A 102 15.32 1.55 21.75
CA ASP A 102 16.56 2.26 22.07
C ASP A 102 17.01 2.04 23.52
N GLU A 103 16.07 2.01 24.47
CA GLU A 103 16.37 1.75 25.88
C GLU A 103 16.93 0.34 26.07
N HIS A 104 16.22 -0.67 25.55
CA HIS A 104 16.64 -2.05 25.68
C HIS A 104 17.95 -2.33 24.92
N GLU A 105 18.19 -1.71 23.76
CA GLU A 105 19.46 -1.85 23.04
C GLU A 105 20.63 -1.30 23.87
N LYS A 106 20.44 -0.17 24.57
CA LYS A 106 21.45 0.37 25.49
C LYS A 106 21.71 -0.57 26.67
N MET A 107 20.68 -1.22 27.22
CA MET A 107 20.85 -2.25 28.25
C MET A 107 21.68 -3.43 27.72
N MET A 108 21.34 -3.96 26.54
CA MET A 108 22.06 -5.06 25.92
C MET A 108 23.54 -4.73 25.64
N LYS A 109 23.85 -3.50 25.22
CA LYS A 109 25.23 -3.03 25.01
C LYS A 109 26.07 -2.99 26.30
N ARG A 110 25.42 -2.84 27.46
CA ARG A 110 26.10 -2.83 28.78
C ARG A 110 26.35 -4.24 29.31
N GLU A 111 25.41 -5.16 29.07
CA GLU A 111 25.43 -6.50 29.66
C GLU A 111 26.11 -7.55 28.78
N HIS A 112 26.24 -7.29 27.48
CA HIS A 112 26.71 -8.30 26.53
C HIS A 112 27.82 -7.79 25.61
N PRO A 113 28.74 -8.67 25.16
CA PRO A 113 29.70 -8.36 24.11
C PRO A 113 29.02 -7.89 22.83
N SER A 114 29.64 -6.96 22.11
CA SER A 114 29.09 -6.29 20.91
C SER A 114 28.50 -7.25 19.87
N HIS A 115 29.15 -8.38 19.62
CA HIS A 115 28.70 -9.37 18.64
C HIS A 115 27.41 -10.12 19.03
N LEU A 116 27.00 -10.08 20.30
CA LEU A 116 25.78 -10.71 20.79
C LEU A 116 24.62 -9.72 20.95
N VAL A 117 24.89 -8.41 20.99
CA VAL A 117 23.90 -7.37 21.31
C VAL A 117 22.67 -7.48 20.41
N ALA A 118 22.84 -7.51 19.09
CA ALA A 118 21.70 -7.55 18.16
C ALA A 118 20.82 -8.80 18.34
N ARG A 119 21.45 -9.96 18.55
CA ARG A 119 20.75 -11.22 18.80
C ARG A 119 20.00 -11.17 20.13
N LYS A 120 20.68 -10.78 21.21
CA LYS A 120 20.08 -10.68 22.55
C LYS A 120 18.96 -9.66 22.61
N HIS A 121 19.14 -8.53 21.93
CA HIS A 121 18.12 -7.51 21.80
C HIS A 121 16.86 -8.09 21.15
N ARG A 122 16.97 -8.73 19.98
CA ARG A 122 15.84 -9.37 19.30
C ARG A 122 15.18 -10.47 20.13
N ASP A 123 15.99 -11.34 20.75
CA ASP A 123 15.50 -12.53 21.46
C ASP A 123 14.79 -12.16 22.78
N LEU A 124 15.23 -11.09 23.46
CA LEU A 124 14.76 -10.73 24.81
C LEU A 124 13.78 -9.56 24.82
N PHE A 125 13.82 -8.68 23.82
CA PHE A 125 12.99 -7.47 23.79
C PHE A 125 11.49 -7.75 23.95
N PRO A 126 10.89 -8.75 23.25
CA PRO A 126 9.44 -8.95 23.37
C PRO A 126 9.00 -9.25 24.80
N GLN A 127 9.75 -10.09 25.52
CA GLN A 127 9.43 -10.41 26.92
C GLN A 127 9.70 -9.22 27.84
N TRP A 128 10.86 -8.56 27.68
CA TRP A 128 11.20 -7.37 28.47
C TRP A 128 10.16 -6.25 28.32
N PHE A 129 9.69 -6.01 27.09
CA PHE A 129 8.68 -4.99 26.80
C PHE A 129 7.30 -5.34 27.38
N LEU A 130 6.94 -6.63 27.43
CA LEU A 130 5.71 -7.08 28.08
C LEU A 130 5.72 -6.88 29.60
N ASP A 131 6.91 -6.96 30.21
CA ASP A 131 7.10 -6.84 31.65
C ASP A 131 7.37 -5.39 32.12
N SER A 132 7.47 -4.44 31.18
CA SER A 132 7.80 -3.02 31.43
C SER A 132 6.60 -2.13 31.81
#